data_AF-A0A959WTN5-F1
#
_entry.id   AF-A0A959WTN5-F1
#
_cell.length_a   1.000
_cell.length_b   1.000
_cell.length_c   1.000
_cell.angle_alpha   90.00
_cell.angle_beta   90.00
_cell.angle_gamma   90.00
#
_symmetry.space_group_name_H-M   'P 1'
#
loop_
_entity.id
_entity.type
_entity.pdbx_description
1 polymer ?
#
loop_
_entity_poly.entity_id
_entity_poly.type
_entity_poly.pdbx_seq_one_letter_code
_entity_poly.pdbx_strand_id
1 'polypeptide(L)'
;MSSAGDTFWDEWQRLTRFLESTQIAYDREVQSLSSLRGNQLTVRSAGPYEVPLDQHLATVKDKDILFSSVLIYSYALAESAAAAHLAIPLRELGGIEEWGTTLLENAGASWEQVDGGKAGAAEVAVARNAFAHASPKLDAQAVNRLRRAGAKGHAIGDPVSLHYGALQQYRKRLRVLLVVGGSGV
;
A
#
# COMPACT_ATOMS: atom_id res chain seq x y z
N MET A 1 6.70 -4.58 18.78
CA MET A 1 8.11 -4.48 19.19
C MET A 1 8.94 -4.99 18.03
N SER A 2 9.45 -4.12 17.15
CA SER A 2 10.54 -4.50 16.25
C SER A 2 11.81 -4.55 17.08
N SER A 3 12.49 -5.69 17.09
CA SER A 3 13.86 -5.78 17.56
C SER A 3 14.78 -5.03 16.61
N ALA A 4 15.83 -4.41 17.15
CA ALA A 4 16.92 -3.87 16.37
C ALA A 4 17.60 -5.01 15.60
N GLY A 5 17.26 -5.20 14.32
CA GLY A 5 17.83 -6.26 13.48
C GLY A 5 17.00 -6.68 12.26
N ASP A 6 15.70 -6.37 12.21
CA ASP A 6 14.89 -6.76 11.05
C ASP A 6 15.27 -5.90 9.83
N THR A 7 15.78 -6.55 8.79
CA THR A 7 16.07 -5.87 7.52
C THR A 7 14.76 -5.46 6.85
N PHE A 8 14.82 -4.53 5.88
CA PHE A 8 13.66 -4.19 5.05
C PHE A 8 12.95 -5.44 4.50
N TRP A 9 13.71 -6.46 4.12
CA TRP A 9 13.17 -7.70 3.56
C TRP A 9 12.42 -8.55 4.56
N ASP A 10 12.89 -8.63 5.80
CA ASP A 10 12.23 -9.39 6.86
C ASP A 10 10.85 -8.79 7.15
N GLU A 11 10.78 -7.46 7.27
CA GLU A 11 9.53 -6.77 7.53
C GLU A 11 8.61 -6.77 6.29
N TRP A 12 9.16 -6.66 5.09
CA TRP A 12 8.39 -6.82 3.85
C TRP A 12 7.75 -8.21 3.74
N GLN A 13 8.50 -9.27 4.07
CA GLN A 13 7.97 -10.63 4.10
C GLN A 13 6.95 -10.81 5.22
N ARG A 14 7.20 -10.25 6.40
CA ARG A 14 6.24 -10.26 7.52
C ARG A 14 4.91 -9.62 7.13
N LEU A 15 4.96 -8.43 6.51
CA LEU A 15 3.77 -7.75 6.00
C LEU A 15 3.06 -8.55 4.90
N THR A 16 3.84 -9.22 4.03
CA THR A 16 3.27 -10.12 3.02
C THR A 16 2.51 -11.28 3.67
N ARG A 17 3.13 -11.98 4.63
CA ARG A 17 2.47 -13.06 5.37
C ARG A 17 1.21 -12.56 6.09
N PHE A 18 1.26 -11.37 6.68
CA PHE A 18 0.10 -10.74 7.31
C PHE A 18 -1.04 -10.51 6.31
N LEU A 19 -0.77 -9.90 5.15
CA LEU A 19 -1.78 -9.67 4.11
C LEU A 19 -2.42 -10.99 3.67
N GLU A 20 -1.62 -11.98 3.29
CA GLU A 20 -2.13 -13.25 2.77
C GLU A 20 -2.91 -14.03 3.83
N SER A 21 -2.39 -14.11 5.06
CA SER A 21 -3.07 -14.84 6.15
C SER A 21 -4.38 -14.16 6.55
N THR A 22 -4.41 -12.83 6.61
CA THR A 22 -5.62 -12.07 6.96
C THR A 22 -6.70 -12.25 5.90
N GLN A 23 -6.33 -12.25 4.61
CA GLN A 23 -7.30 -12.50 3.54
C GLN A 23 -7.92 -13.89 3.63
N ILE A 24 -7.10 -14.93 3.86
CA ILE A 24 -7.60 -16.29 4.06
C ILE A 24 -8.55 -16.36 5.26
N ALA A 25 -8.22 -15.66 6.36
CA ALA A 25 -9.08 -15.61 7.53
C ALA A 25 -10.43 -14.93 7.22
N TYR A 26 -10.42 -13.81 6.50
CA TYR A 26 -11.65 -13.11 6.09
C TYR A 26 -12.51 -13.98 5.17
N ASP A 27 -11.90 -14.63 4.18
CA ASP A 27 -12.63 -15.47 3.24
C ASP A 27 -13.28 -16.68 3.92
N ARG A 28 -12.57 -17.28 4.89
CA ARG A 28 -13.11 -18.35 5.74
C ARG A 28 -14.28 -17.88 6.61
N GLU A 29 -14.16 -16.69 7.19
CA GLU A 29 -15.22 -16.11 8.02
C GLU A 29 -16.47 -15.82 7.18
N VAL A 30 -16.30 -15.21 6.00
CA VAL A 30 -17.40 -14.99 5.05
C VAL A 30 -18.06 -16.31 4.66
N GLN A 31 -17.28 -17.35 4.35
CA GLN A 31 -17.83 -18.66 4.00
C GLN A 31 -18.64 -19.26 5.15
N SER A 32 -18.13 -19.20 6.37
CA SER A 32 -18.79 -19.69 7.59
C SER A 32 -20.13 -18.98 7.79
N LEU A 33 -20.11 -17.64 7.81
CA LEU A 33 -21.26 -16.80 8.08
C LEU A 33 -22.32 -16.85 6.97
N SER A 34 -21.91 -17.04 5.71
CA SER A 34 -22.84 -17.12 4.57
C SER A 34 -23.77 -18.34 4.65
N SER A 35 -23.42 -19.35 5.44
CA SER A 35 -24.26 -20.54 5.66
C SER A 35 -25.34 -20.35 6.74
N LEU A 36 -25.21 -19.30 7.57
CA LEU A 36 -26.11 -19.05 8.68
C LEU A 36 -27.47 -18.51 8.20
N ARG A 37 -28.52 -18.88 8.93
CA ARG A 37 -29.89 -18.36 8.77
C ARG A 37 -30.20 -17.49 9.98
N GLY A 38 -30.60 -16.25 9.78
CA GLY A 38 -30.97 -15.33 10.86
C GLY A 38 -30.78 -13.86 10.48
N ASN A 39 -31.35 -12.95 11.28
CA ASN A 39 -31.34 -11.51 11.02
C ASN A 39 -30.24 -10.75 11.80
N GLN A 40 -29.69 -11.33 12.87
CA GLN A 40 -28.73 -10.66 13.76
C GLN A 40 -27.64 -11.62 14.24
N LEU A 41 -26.44 -11.05 14.45
CA LEU A 41 -25.28 -11.71 15.00
C LEU A 41 -24.79 -10.91 16.22
N THR A 42 -24.57 -11.57 17.36
CA THR A 42 -23.87 -10.95 18.49
C THR A 42 -22.36 -11.13 18.28
N VAL A 43 -21.65 -10.03 18.02
CA VAL A 43 -20.19 -10.04 17.87
C VAL A 43 -19.54 -9.72 19.22
N ARG A 44 -18.62 -10.58 19.67
CA ARG A 44 -17.85 -10.37 20.89
C ARG A 44 -16.44 -9.91 20.52
N SER A 45 -16.10 -8.67 20.85
CA SER A 45 -14.78 -8.07 20.60
C SER A 45 -14.20 -7.46 21.89
N ALA A 46 -13.66 -6.24 21.85
CA ALA A 46 -13.34 -5.42 23.04
C ALA A 46 -14.58 -5.06 23.89
N GLY A 47 -15.78 -5.33 23.35
CA GLY A 47 -17.07 -5.39 24.04
C GLY A 47 -18.07 -6.13 23.14
N PRO A 48 -19.19 -6.65 23.68
CA PRO A 48 -20.26 -7.20 22.86
C PRO A 48 -20.99 -6.07 22.13
N TYR A 49 -21.23 -6.24 20.84
CA TYR A 49 -22.18 -5.41 20.08
C TYR A 49 -23.06 -6.30 19.20
N GLU A 50 -24.26 -5.83 18.93
CA GLU A 50 -25.20 -6.49 18.02
C GLU A 50 -25.17 -5.82 16.66
N VAL A 51 -25.15 -6.63 15.61
CA VAL A 51 -25.15 -6.14 14.23
C VAL A 51 -25.96 -7.10 13.36
N PRO A 52 -26.76 -6.58 12.40
CA PRO A 52 -27.39 -7.41 11.39
C PRO A 52 -26.38 -8.28 10.65
N LEU A 53 -26.73 -9.53 10.36
CA LEU A 53 -25.81 -10.49 9.74
C LEU A 53 -25.29 -10.01 8.38
N ASP A 54 -26.15 -9.36 7.59
CA ASP A 54 -25.82 -8.76 6.30
C ASP A 54 -24.82 -7.60 6.43
N GLN A 55 -24.98 -6.74 7.43
CA GLN A 55 -24.04 -5.64 7.71
C GLN A 55 -22.68 -6.17 8.20
N HIS A 56 -22.67 -7.21 9.03
CA HIS A 56 -21.44 -7.85 9.45
C HIS A 56 -20.72 -8.51 8.27
N LEU A 57 -21.44 -9.28 7.45
CA LEU A 57 -20.91 -9.87 6.21
C LEU A 57 -20.35 -8.81 5.25
N ALA A 58 -21.05 -7.67 5.08
CA ALA A 58 -20.56 -6.55 4.27
C ALA A 58 -19.25 -5.99 4.84
N THR A 59 -19.16 -5.84 6.17
CA THR A 59 -17.96 -5.35 6.86
C THR A 59 -16.77 -6.29 6.67
N VAL A 60 -16.96 -7.61 6.80
CA VAL A 60 -15.86 -8.59 6.61
C VAL A 60 -15.43 -8.69 5.14
N LYS A 61 -16.35 -8.48 4.19
CA LYS A 61 -16.06 -8.43 2.75
C LYS A 61 -15.33 -7.15 2.35
N ASP A 62 -15.56 -6.05 3.05
CA ASP A 62 -14.88 -4.79 2.83
C ASP A 62 -13.42 -4.89 3.30
N LYS A 63 -12.51 -5.04 2.34
CA LYS A 63 -11.07 -5.17 2.57
C LYS A 63 -10.34 -3.83 2.40
N ASP A 64 -11.04 -2.71 2.23
CA ASP A 64 -10.41 -1.43 1.89
C ASP A 64 -9.48 -0.94 3.00
N ILE A 65 -9.89 -1.07 4.27
CA ILE A 65 -9.04 -0.69 5.42
C ILE A 65 -7.79 -1.56 5.49
N LEU A 66 -7.92 -2.88 5.26
CA LEU A 66 -6.80 -3.81 5.23
C LEU A 66 -5.80 -3.42 4.14
N PHE A 67 -6.29 -3.24 2.91
CA PHE A 67 -5.43 -2.92 1.78
C PHE A 67 -4.78 -1.55 1.92
N SER A 68 -5.52 -0.55 2.41
CA SER A 68 -5.01 0.79 2.70
C SER A 68 -3.88 0.75 3.73
N SER A 69 -4.09 0.02 4.83
CA SER A 69 -3.09 -0.15 5.89
C SER A 69 -1.81 -0.80 5.36
N VAL A 70 -1.96 -1.85 4.54
CA VAL A 70 -0.82 -2.55 3.94
C VAL A 70 -0.09 -1.67 2.93
N LEU A 71 -0.80 -0.87 2.12
CA LEU A 71 -0.18 0.07 1.17
C LEU A 71 0.63 1.14 1.91
N ILE A 72 0.02 1.79 2.92
CA ILE A 72 0.66 2.84 3.71
C ILE A 72 1.92 2.29 4.38
N TYR A 73 1.82 1.11 5.01
CA TYR A 73 2.97 0.48 5.66
C TYR A 73 4.05 0.05 4.66
N SER A 74 3.67 -0.54 3.52
CA SER A 74 4.63 -0.92 2.45
C SER A 74 5.42 0.28 1.95
N TYR A 75 4.75 1.42 1.76
CA TYR A 75 5.38 2.66 1.31
C TYR A 75 6.32 3.23 2.38
N ALA A 76 5.88 3.26 3.65
CA ALA A 76 6.72 3.72 4.76
C ALA A 76 7.99 2.85 4.94
N LEU A 77 7.88 1.52 4.78
CA LEU A 77 9.03 0.62 4.77
C LEU A 77 10.00 0.97 3.63
N ALA A 78 9.49 1.24 2.43
CA ALA A 78 10.31 1.60 1.30
C ALA A 78 11.03 2.94 1.50
N GLU A 79 10.34 3.96 2.03
CA GLU A 79 10.96 5.24 2.38
C GLU A 79 12.05 5.07 3.44
N SER A 80 11.79 4.26 4.48
CA SER A 80 12.79 3.99 5.51
C SER A 80 14.03 3.27 4.96
N ALA A 81 13.83 2.32 4.04
CA ALA A 81 14.94 1.61 3.40
C ALA A 81 15.77 2.54 2.49
N ALA A 82 15.10 3.38 1.68
CA ALA A 82 15.75 4.36 0.83
C ALA A 82 16.52 5.40 1.66
N ALA A 83 15.93 5.94 2.74
CA ALA A 83 16.58 6.86 3.66
C ALA A 83 17.84 6.26 4.27
N ALA A 84 17.77 5.01 4.74
CA ALA A 84 18.91 4.30 5.30
C ALA A 84 20.03 4.09 4.26
N HIS A 85 19.67 3.69 3.04
CA HIS A 85 20.64 3.44 1.97
C HIS A 85 21.31 4.73 1.47
N LEU A 86 20.54 5.82 1.35
CA LEU A 86 21.05 7.13 0.92
C LEU A 86 21.74 7.91 2.05
N ALA A 87 21.70 7.41 3.29
CA ALA A 87 22.16 8.10 4.50
C ALA A 87 21.52 9.50 4.68
N ILE A 88 20.23 9.63 4.33
CA ILE A 88 19.44 10.85 4.45
C ILE A 88 18.43 10.69 5.60
N PRO A 89 18.28 11.66 6.52
CA PRO A 89 17.23 11.60 7.53
C PRO A 89 15.83 11.47 6.90
N LEU A 90 14.98 10.57 7.42
CA LEU A 90 13.65 10.31 6.83
C LEU A 90 12.77 11.57 6.69
N ARG A 91 12.95 12.57 7.56
CA ARG A 91 12.21 13.85 7.51
C ARG A 91 12.64 14.78 6.38
N GLU A 92 13.84 14.56 5.86
CA GLU A 92 14.44 15.30 4.75
C GLU A 92 14.30 14.52 3.43
N LEU A 93 13.83 13.27 3.49
CA LEU A 93 13.57 12.47 2.31
C LEU A 93 12.42 13.09 1.51
N GLY A 94 12.70 13.43 0.25
CA GLY A 94 11.73 14.01 -0.67
C GLY A 94 10.62 13.04 -1.10
N GLY A 95 9.94 13.35 -2.21
CA GLY A 95 8.96 12.43 -2.80
C GLY A 95 9.62 11.19 -3.44
N ILE A 96 8.85 10.13 -3.69
CA ILE A 96 9.35 8.92 -4.38
C ILE A 96 10.04 9.18 -5.72
N GLU A 97 9.63 10.21 -6.43
CA GLU A 97 10.25 10.64 -7.66
C GLU A 97 11.65 11.22 -7.45
N GLU A 98 11.92 11.82 -6.29
CA GLU A 98 13.19 12.44 -5.93
C GLU A 98 14.14 11.40 -5.34
N TRP A 99 13.77 10.78 -4.21
CA TRP A 99 14.63 9.76 -3.61
C TRP A 99 14.80 8.55 -4.51
N GLY A 100 13.79 8.17 -5.30
CA GLY A 100 13.90 7.10 -6.27
C GLY A 100 14.85 7.44 -7.41
N THR A 101 14.93 8.71 -7.83
CA THR A 101 15.90 9.13 -8.85
C THR A 101 17.31 9.02 -8.30
N THR A 102 17.58 9.57 -7.11
CA THR A 102 18.91 9.47 -6.47
C THR A 102 19.34 8.02 -6.24
N LEU A 103 18.42 7.17 -5.81
CA LEU A 103 18.65 5.75 -5.57
C LEU A 103 19.00 4.99 -6.87
N LEU A 104 18.32 5.28 -7.97
CA LEU A 104 18.64 4.72 -9.28
C LEU A 104 19.97 5.25 -9.84
N GLU A 105 20.21 6.56 -9.74
CA GLU A 105 21.46 7.19 -10.20
C GLU A 105 22.69 6.62 -9.49
N ASN A 106 22.63 6.46 -8.16
CA ASN A 106 23.70 5.85 -7.37
C ASN A 106 23.99 4.40 -7.77
N ALA A 107 22.99 3.68 -8.28
CA ALA A 107 23.12 2.31 -8.76
C ALA A 107 23.47 2.21 -10.26
N GLY A 108 23.63 3.33 -10.97
CA GLY A 108 23.84 3.36 -12.42
C GLY A 108 22.62 2.85 -13.21
N ALA A 109 21.43 2.98 -12.64
CA ALA A 109 20.15 2.51 -13.20
C ALA A 109 19.24 3.68 -13.62
N SER A 110 18.12 3.36 -14.27
CA SER A 110 17.13 4.35 -14.70
C SER A 110 15.70 3.90 -14.40
N TRP A 111 14.76 4.85 -14.48
CA TRP A 111 13.34 4.57 -14.30
C TRP A 111 12.77 3.57 -15.30
N GLU A 112 13.41 3.36 -16.45
CA GLU A 112 12.96 2.38 -17.45
C GLU A 112 13.08 0.93 -16.96
N GLN A 113 13.94 0.68 -15.98
CA GLN A 113 14.14 -0.63 -15.37
C GLN A 113 13.14 -0.89 -14.22
N VAL A 114 12.36 0.13 -13.84
CA VAL A 114 11.35 0.03 -12.77
C VAL A 114 9.99 -0.24 -13.39
N ASP A 115 9.23 -1.16 -12.80
CA ASP A 115 7.87 -1.48 -13.24
C ASP A 115 6.98 -0.22 -13.23
N GLY A 116 6.40 0.13 -14.39
CA GLY A 116 5.63 1.37 -14.58
C GLY A 116 6.45 2.67 -14.59
N GLY A 117 7.77 2.59 -14.41
CA GLY A 117 8.69 3.71 -14.35
C GLY A 117 8.33 4.79 -13.35
N LYS A 118 8.79 6.02 -13.60
CA LYS A 118 8.55 7.19 -12.73
C LYS A 118 7.06 7.47 -12.54
N ALA A 119 6.28 7.34 -13.61
CA ALA A 119 4.83 7.49 -13.59
C ALA A 119 4.18 6.49 -12.62
N GLY A 120 4.56 5.21 -12.72
CA GLY A 120 4.04 4.16 -11.86
C GLY A 120 4.42 4.34 -10.40
N ALA A 121 5.62 4.85 -10.12
CA ALA A 121 6.05 5.18 -8.76
C ALA A 121 5.25 6.37 -8.18
N ALA A 122 5.02 7.42 -8.98
CA ALA A 122 4.17 8.55 -8.60
C ALA A 122 2.73 8.11 -8.30
N GLU A 123 2.17 7.17 -9.07
CA GLU A 123 0.86 6.55 -8.80
C GLU A 123 0.80 5.89 -7.42
N VAL A 124 1.87 5.19 -6.99
CA VAL A 124 1.92 4.60 -5.64
C VAL A 124 1.82 5.69 -4.57
N ALA A 125 2.60 6.77 -4.70
CA ALA A 125 2.59 7.86 -3.72
C ALA A 125 1.25 8.59 -3.66
N VAL A 126 0.62 8.81 -4.83
CA VAL A 126 -0.72 9.40 -4.91
C VAL A 126 -1.75 8.49 -4.25
N ALA A 127 -1.74 7.19 -4.56
CA ALA A 127 -2.66 6.24 -3.95
C ALA A 127 -2.47 6.20 -2.43
N ARG A 128 -1.23 6.07 -1.96
CA ARG A 128 -0.91 6.09 -0.52
C ARG A 128 -1.44 7.34 0.18
N ASN A 129 -1.26 8.52 -0.42
CA ASN A 129 -1.75 9.77 0.17
C ASN A 129 -3.29 9.83 0.18
N ALA A 130 -3.95 9.40 -0.89
CA ALA A 130 -5.41 9.35 -0.96
C ALA A 130 -6.00 8.52 0.19
N PHE A 131 -5.45 7.33 0.44
CA PHE A 131 -5.90 6.46 1.54
C PHE A 131 -5.48 6.95 2.92
N ALA A 132 -4.28 7.52 3.07
CA ALA A 132 -3.83 8.10 4.33
C ALA A 132 -4.71 9.27 4.80
N HIS A 133 -5.31 10.01 3.85
CA HIS A 133 -6.22 11.12 4.14
C HIS A 133 -7.71 10.77 4.06
N ALA A 134 -8.06 9.47 3.92
CA ALA A 134 -9.43 9.01 3.73
C ALA A 134 -10.19 9.73 2.60
N SER A 135 -9.47 10.14 1.56
CA SER A 135 -9.98 10.84 0.38
C SER A 135 -9.60 10.06 -0.88
N PRO A 136 -10.34 8.98 -1.24
CA PRO A 136 -10.01 8.11 -2.37
C PRO A 136 -10.40 8.73 -3.72
N LYS A 137 -10.04 10.00 -3.93
CA LYS A 137 -10.26 10.73 -5.19
C LYS A 137 -9.02 11.56 -5.52
N LEU A 138 -8.73 11.69 -6.80
CA LEU A 138 -7.64 12.54 -7.28
C LEU A 138 -8.02 14.02 -7.13
N ASP A 139 -7.20 14.76 -6.39
CA ASP A 139 -7.27 16.23 -6.37
C ASP A 139 -6.37 16.84 -7.46
N ALA A 140 -6.39 18.18 -7.57
CA ALA A 140 -5.56 18.90 -8.54
C ALA A 140 -4.06 18.65 -8.35
N GLN A 141 -3.60 18.49 -7.10
CA GLN A 141 -2.19 18.27 -6.78
C GLN A 141 -1.75 16.88 -7.24
N ALA A 142 -2.55 15.85 -6.99
CA ALA A 142 -2.35 14.48 -7.42
C ALA A 142 -2.27 14.38 -8.96
N VAL A 143 -3.25 14.95 -9.67
CA VAL A 143 -3.25 14.97 -11.15
C VAL A 143 -2.02 15.68 -11.70
N ASN A 144 -1.63 16.82 -11.13
CA ASN A 144 -0.44 17.55 -11.56
C ASN A 144 0.86 16.79 -11.25
N ARG A 145 0.92 16.04 -10.14
CA ARG A 145 2.05 15.15 -9.83
C ARG A 145 2.15 14.02 -10.84
N LEU A 146 1.05 13.32 -11.12
CA LEU A 146 0.97 12.25 -12.10
C LEU A 146 1.38 12.71 -13.50
N ARG A 147 0.87 13.86 -13.94
CA ARG A 147 1.23 14.45 -15.25
C ARG A 147 2.72 14.76 -15.35
N ARG A 148 3.32 15.35 -14.30
CA ARG A 148 4.77 15.63 -14.25
C ARG A 148 5.62 14.37 -14.25
N ALA A 149 5.11 13.27 -13.71
CA ALA A 149 5.77 11.96 -13.74
C ALA A 149 5.59 11.21 -15.07
N GLY A 150 4.77 11.73 -16.00
CA GLY A 150 4.53 11.16 -17.32
C GLY A 150 3.27 10.30 -17.45
N ALA A 151 2.45 10.20 -16.40
CA ALA A 151 1.17 9.49 -16.45
C ALA A 151 0.13 10.27 -17.28
N LYS A 152 -0.74 9.55 -17.99
CA LYS A 152 -1.79 10.09 -18.86
C LYS A 152 -3.16 9.53 -18.47
N GLY A 153 -4.23 10.24 -18.82
CA GLY A 153 -5.60 9.75 -18.67
C GLY A 153 -6.24 9.95 -17.29
N HIS A 154 -5.60 10.68 -16.38
CA HIS A 154 -6.13 11.00 -15.05
C HIS A 154 -6.77 12.39 -15.01
N ALA A 155 -7.96 12.49 -14.43
CA ALA A 155 -8.73 13.71 -14.23
C ALA A 155 -9.00 13.96 -12.74
N ILE A 156 -9.29 15.22 -12.40
CA ILE A 156 -9.66 15.60 -11.04
C ILE A 156 -11.01 14.96 -10.70
N GLY A 157 -11.11 14.35 -9.53
CA GLY A 157 -12.28 13.64 -9.06
C GLY A 157 -12.30 12.15 -9.42
N ASP A 158 -11.37 11.68 -10.25
CA ASP A 158 -11.25 10.25 -10.56
C ASP A 158 -11.07 9.44 -9.27
N PRO A 159 -11.77 8.30 -9.14
CA PRO A 159 -11.65 7.47 -7.96
C PRO A 159 -10.27 6.81 -7.90
N VAL A 160 -9.67 6.81 -6.72
CA VAL A 160 -8.51 5.97 -6.41
C VAL A 160 -9.03 4.66 -5.86
N SER A 161 -9.03 3.61 -6.69
CA SER A 161 -9.42 2.27 -6.24
C SER A 161 -8.22 1.48 -5.71
N LEU A 162 -8.43 0.73 -4.63
CA LEU A 162 -7.43 -0.17 -4.06
C LEU A 162 -8.03 -1.54 -3.80
N HIS A 163 -8.17 -2.32 -4.87
CA HIS A 163 -8.42 -3.75 -4.77
C HIS A 163 -7.09 -4.52 -4.64
N TYR A 164 -7.17 -5.81 -4.30
CA TYR A 164 -5.98 -6.66 -4.06
C TYR A 164 -4.97 -6.62 -5.22
N GLY A 165 -5.42 -6.73 -6.48
CA GLY A 165 -4.55 -6.63 -7.65
C GLY A 165 -3.82 -5.27 -7.76
N ALA A 166 -4.50 -4.16 -7.47
CA ALA A 166 -3.88 -2.83 -7.47
C ALA A 166 -2.83 -2.72 -6.34
N LEU A 167 -3.15 -3.23 -5.14
CA LEU A 167 -2.22 -3.29 -4.03
C LEU A 167 -0.96 -4.10 -4.39
N GLN A 168 -1.12 -5.28 -4.99
CA GLN A 168 0.01 -6.10 -5.44
C GLN A 168 0.89 -5.35 -6.44
N GLN A 169 0.27 -4.65 -7.40
CA GLN A 169 1.02 -3.85 -8.37
C GLN A 169 1.81 -2.73 -7.70
N TYR A 170 1.18 -1.96 -6.82
CA TYR A 170 1.86 -0.87 -6.09
C TYR A 170 3.02 -1.39 -5.25
N ARG A 171 2.82 -2.51 -4.53
CA ARG A 171 3.88 -3.17 -3.76
C ARG A 171 5.00 -3.69 -4.65
N LYS A 172 4.67 -4.26 -5.81
CA LYS A 172 5.67 -4.72 -6.80
C LYS A 172 6.53 -3.55 -7.27
N ARG A 173 5.95 -2.41 -7.59
CA ARG A 173 6.68 -1.20 -8.03
C ARG A 173 7.67 -0.71 -6.98
N LEU A 174 7.24 -0.60 -5.72
CA LEU A 174 8.13 -0.25 -4.60
C LEU A 174 9.29 -1.24 -4.45
N ARG A 175 8.97 -2.54 -4.49
CA ARG A 175 9.98 -3.59 -4.37
C ARG A 175 11.00 -3.52 -5.50
N VAL A 176 10.55 -3.39 -6.75
CA VAL A 176 11.43 -3.33 -7.92
C VAL A 176 12.31 -2.08 -7.85
N LEU A 177 11.77 -0.92 -7.48
CA LEU A 177 12.55 0.31 -7.31
C LEU A 177 13.72 0.11 -6.34
N LEU A 178 13.46 -0.46 -5.16
CA LEU A 178 14.52 -0.70 -4.15
C LEU A 178 15.55 -1.72 -4.60
N VAL A 179 15.14 -2.78 -5.30
CA VAL A 179 16.06 -3.78 -5.86
C VAL A 179 16.94 -3.15 -6.94
N VAL A 180 16.36 -2.43 -7.88
CA VAL A 180 17.08 -1.83 -9.00
C VAL A 180 18.05 -0.75 -8.52
N GLY A 181 17.66 0.09 -7.57
CA GLY A 181 18.58 1.08 -7.01
C GLY A 181 19.41 0.59 -5.82
N GLY A 182 19.66 -0.71 -5.71
CA GLY A 182 20.69 -1.24 -4.81
C GLY A 182 20.38 -1.21 -3.31
N SER A 183 19.19 -0.77 -2.91
CA SER A 183 18.74 -0.79 -1.50
C SER A 183 18.21 -2.16 -1.05
N GLY A 184 18.23 -3.14 -1.96
CA GLY A 184 17.68 -4.47 -1.79
C GLY A 184 18.68 -5.59 -1.59
N VAL A 185 19.96 -5.29 -1.31
CA VAL A 185 21.02 -6.28 -1.04
C VAL A 185 21.46 -6.19 0.40
#